data_AF-A0A966U523-F1
#
_entry.id   AF-A0A966U523-F1
#
_cell.length_a   1.000
_cell.length_b   1.000
_cell.length_c   1.000
_cell.angle_alpha   90.00
_cell.angle_beta   90.00
_cell.angle_gamma   90.00
#
_symmetry.space_group_name_H-M   'P 1'
#
loop_
_entity.id
_entity.type
_entity.pdbx_description
1 polymer ?
#
loop_
_entity_poly.entity_id
_entity_poly.type
_entity_poly.pdbx_seq_one_letter_code
_entity_poly.pdbx_strand_id
1 'polypeptide(L)'
;MQYLVGRRALGPLGLSLMSACASQRTADRGIGGTGISGGLAAGGIGGTGIGGLGLIGTVTAFGSIWVNGVRLALPEGLRVTREGALAKAADIKLGHVVVARAGGFGDSAIEALALDMRLAVAGRVERREADTIWVLGQRCIIAQAMADEGLRHAQPGQVVAVSGLRRADGAIIASRLDPWAPEAGWLLRGKLEPGGTIAGVPVGLAPGLDLPDDAQGKELLAKGSMTSGGLLAETLRVEPANPFGGNVGRVLVETYLDGAGRAPTALGAPTTAMGEANARVVYAARVT
;
A
#
# COMPACT_ATOMS: atom_id res chain seq x y z
N MET A 1 -60.91 46.86 19.96
CA MET A 1 -60.95 48.34 20.07
C MET A 1 -59.57 48.83 19.65
N GLN A 2 -59.37 49.35 18.43
CA GLN A 2 -59.60 50.76 18.01
C GLN A 2 -58.82 51.73 18.92
N TYR A 3 -58.08 52.76 18.49
CA TYR A 3 -57.56 53.37 17.25
C TYR A 3 -56.71 54.60 17.76
N LEU A 4 -56.06 55.35 16.84
CA LEU A 4 -55.37 56.68 16.97
C LEU A 4 -53.83 56.63 17.08
N VAL A 5 -53.03 57.06 16.08
CA VAL A 5 -52.86 58.41 15.45
C VAL A 5 -52.40 59.45 16.48
N GLY A 6 -51.29 60.18 16.40
CA GLY A 6 -50.21 60.37 15.41
C GLY A 6 -49.39 61.61 15.85
N ARG A 7 -48.23 61.91 15.24
CA ARG A 7 -47.74 63.29 14.97
C ARG A 7 -46.39 63.33 14.24
N ARG A 8 -46.26 64.37 13.41
CA ARG A 8 -45.19 64.73 12.46
C ARG A 8 -44.03 65.50 13.11
N ALA A 9 -42.82 65.40 12.54
CA ALA A 9 -41.86 66.49 12.31
C ALA A 9 -40.72 65.95 11.41
N LEU A 10 -40.60 66.40 10.15
CA LEU A 10 -39.70 67.43 9.61
C LEU A 10 -38.20 67.04 9.60
N GLY A 11 -37.62 66.90 8.40
CA GLY A 11 -36.23 66.53 8.12
C GLY A 11 -35.20 67.65 8.36
N PRO A 12 -33.91 67.38 8.03
CA PRO A 12 -33.44 67.77 6.70
C PRO A 12 -32.52 66.76 5.99
N LEU A 13 -32.35 67.04 4.70
CA LEU A 13 -31.45 66.46 3.71
C LEU A 13 -29.97 66.49 4.14
N GLY A 14 -29.18 65.52 3.65
CA GLY A 14 -27.75 65.77 3.40
C GLY A 14 -26.85 64.55 3.26
N LEU A 15 -26.52 64.23 2.01
CA LEU A 15 -25.23 63.72 1.51
C LEU A 15 -24.90 62.20 1.55
N SER A 16 -24.69 61.70 0.34
CA SER A 16 -24.26 60.37 -0.10
C SER A 16 -22.94 59.89 0.50
N LEU A 17 -22.77 58.57 0.62
CA LEU A 17 -21.66 57.76 0.07
C LEU A 17 -21.88 56.26 0.33
N MET A 18 -21.96 55.51 -0.78
CA MET A 18 -21.49 54.14 -1.03
C MET A 18 -21.33 53.14 0.15
N SER A 19 -22.10 52.05 0.02
CA SER A 19 -21.65 50.64 0.12
C SER A 19 -21.26 50.05 1.48
N ALA A 20 -22.15 49.20 2.02
CA ALA A 20 -21.77 47.89 2.59
C ALA A 20 -23.03 47.04 2.86
N CYS A 21 -23.33 46.11 1.95
CA CYS A 21 -24.22 45.00 2.22
C CYS A 21 -23.43 43.97 3.04
N ALA A 22 -23.57 43.98 4.36
CA ALA A 22 -23.08 42.91 5.22
C ALA A 22 -24.01 41.70 5.10
N SER A 23 -23.81 40.93 4.03
CA SER A 23 -24.34 39.57 3.89
C SER A 23 -23.73 38.71 5.00
N GLN A 24 -24.58 38.18 5.87
CA GLN A 24 -24.28 36.98 6.64
C GLN A 24 -23.73 35.93 5.66
N ARG A 25 -22.49 35.48 5.90
CA ARG A 25 -21.93 34.28 5.26
C ARG A 25 -21.55 33.31 6.36
N THR A 26 -22.46 32.36 6.53
CA THR A 26 -22.22 30.93 6.74
C THR A 26 -20.76 30.58 7.00
N ALA A 27 -20.50 30.17 8.24
CA ALA A 27 -19.30 29.45 8.62
C ALA A 27 -19.20 28.19 7.77
N ASP A 28 -18.19 28.12 6.91
CA ASP A 28 -17.77 26.89 6.28
C ASP A 28 -16.26 26.95 6.00
N ARG A 29 -15.63 25.80 6.17
CA ARG A 29 -14.30 25.37 5.68
C ARG A 29 -13.08 25.61 6.58
N GLY A 30 -12.73 24.53 7.25
CA GLY A 30 -11.62 23.70 6.78
C GLY A 30 -10.23 24.15 7.24
N ILE A 31 -9.86 23.71 8.44
CA ILE A 31 -8.48 23.74 8.93
C ILE A 31 -7.74 22.52 8.39
N GLY A 32 -6.56 22.76 7.80
CA GLY A 32 -5.46 21.80 7.84
C GLY A 32 -5.19 21.03 6.55
N GLY A 33 -4.44 21.65 5.64
CA GLY A 33 -3.73 20.94 4.59
C GLY A 33 -2.58 20.12 5.19
N THR A 34 -2.61 18.82 5.01
CA THR A 34 -1.40 18.00 5.06
C THR A 34 -0.66 18.20 3.74
N GLY A 35 0.40 19.00 3.78
CA GLY A 35 1.22 19.33 2.63
C GLY A 35 1.83 18.08 1.98
N ILE A 36 1.21 17.62 0.90
CA ILE A 36 1.95 16.98 -0.19
C ILE A 36 2.47 18.14 -1.04
N SER A 37 3.49 18.82 -0.54
CA SER A 37 4.17 19.88 -1.26
C SER A 37 4.83 19.26 -2.49
N GLY A 38 4.15 19.32 -3.63
CA GLY A 38 4.65 19.69 -4.97
C GLY A 38 5.99 19.16 -5.49
N GLY A 39 6.63 18.18 -4.87
CA GLY A 39 8.04 17.82 -5.15
C GLY A 39 8.23 16.64 -6.09
N LEU A 40 7.22 15.79 -6.28
CA LEU A 40 7.35 14.58 -7.13
C LEU A 40 6.98 14.84 -8.60
N ALA A 41 6.27 15.93 -8.88
CA ALA A 41 5.94 16.38 -10.23
C ALA A 41 6.79 17.57 -10.71
N ALA A 42 7.39 18.35 -9.81
CA ALA A 42 8.23 19.51 -10.14
C ALA A 42 9.74 19.22 -10.19
N GLY A 43 10.18 18.05 -9.69
CA GLY A 43 11.53 17.54 -9.91
C GLY A 43 11.52 16.66 -11.16
N GLY A 44 11.83 17.24 -12.32
CA GLY A 44 11.70 16.60 -13.63
C GLY A 44 12.00 15.09 -13.66
N ILE A 45 11.03 14.33 -14.16
CA ILE A 45 11.22 12.98 -14.74
C ILE A 45 12.09 13.02 -16.02
N GLY A 46 12.71 14.18 -16.32
CA GLY A 46 13.69 14.37 -17.38
C GLY A 46 15.03 13.74 -17.02
N GLY A 47 15.21 12.51 -17.47
CA GLY A 47 16.49 11.86 -17.62
C GLY A 47 16.39 10.90 -18.79
N THR A 48 16.93 11.29 -19.94
CA THR A 48 17.08 10.45 -21.13
C THR A 48 17.92 9.23 -20.77
N GLY A 49 17.25 8.12 -20.47
CA GLY A 49 17.89 6.85 -20.15
C GLY A 49 16.83 5.79 -19.97
N ILE A 50 17.04 4.66 -20.65
CA ILE A 50 16.14 3.50 -20.79
C ILE A 50 15.93 2.80 -19.43
N GLY A 51 15.27 3.46 -18.48
CA GLY A 51 15.03 2.92 -17.16
C GLY A 51 13.62 3.26 -16.76
N GLY A 52 12.71 2.28 -16.87
CA GLY A 52 11.34 2.41 -16.39
C GLY A 52 11.27 2.83 -14.92
N LEU A 53 10.06 3.08 -14.45
CA LEU A 53 9.77 3.35 -13.04
C LEU A 53 9.26 2.07 -12.39
N GLY A 54 9.89 1.63 -11.31
CA GLY A 54 9.33 0.58 -10.45
C GLY A 54 8.46 1.19 -9.35
N LEU A 55 7.28 0.63 -9.11
CA LEU A 55 6.41 1.01 -8.00
C LEU A 55 6.18 -0.21 -7.12
N ILE A 56 6.41 -0.06 -5.81
CA ILE A 56 5.95 -1.01 -4.81
C ILE A 56 5.03 -0.25 -3.87
N GLY A 57 3.76 -0.63 -3.78
CA GLY A 57 2.85 0.04 -2.89
C GLY A 57 1.40 -0.37 -3.06
N THR A 58 0.54 0.30 -2.31
CA THR A 58 -0.87 0.00 -2.20
C THR A 58 -1.68 0.73 -3.27
N VAL A 59 -2.64 0.05 -3.88
CA VAL A 59 -3.64 0.67 -4.78
C VAL A 59 -4.63 1.48 -3.96
N THR A 60 -4.74 2.78 -4.24
CA THR A 60 -5.52 3.74 -3.42
C THR A 60 -6.73 4.35 -4.13
N ALA A 61 -6.79 4.33 -5.46
CA ALA A 61 -7.92 4.85 -6.25
C ALA A 61 -8.01 4.22 -7.65
N PHE A 62 -9.13 4.45 -8.35
CA PHE A 62 -9.48 3.90 -9.67
C PHE A 62 -9.74 4.99 -10.75
N GLY A 63 -9.91 4.54 -12.02
CA GLY A 63 -9.95 5.37 -13.23
C GLY A 63 -8.65 5.32 -14.06
N SER A 64 -7.88 4.23 -13.95
CA SER A 64 -6.41 4.14 -13.76
C SER A 64 -6.14 3.86 -12.28
N ILE A 65 -5.15 3.03 -11.97
CA ILE A 65 -4.84 2.78 -10.57
C ILE A 65 -3.91 3.88 -10.04
N TRP A 66 -4.04 4.19 -8.75
CA TRP A 66 -3.14 5.11 -8.07
C TRP A 66 -2.28 4.36 -7.08
N VAL A 67 -0.97 4.43 -7.26
CA VAL A 67 0.03 3.78 -6.40
C VAL A 67 1.08 4.83 -6.05
N ASN A 68 1.32 5.06 -4.75
CA ASN A 68 2.31 6.03 -4.27
C ASN A 68 2.11 7.46 -4.83
N GLY A 69 0.85 7.85 -5.09
CA GLY A 69 0.49 9.14 -5.69
C GLY A 69 0.68 9.21 -7.22
N VAL A 70 1.19 8.15 -7.85
CA VAL A 70 1.34 8.05 -9.31
C VAL A 70 0.08 7.42 -9.91
N ARG A 71 -0.53 8.11 -10.88
CA ARG A 71 -1.60 7.55 -11.71
C ARG A 71 -0.98 6.64 -12.78
N LEU A 72 -1.38 5.38 -12.77
CA LEU A 72 -0.88 4.36 -13.69
C LEU A 72 -2.01 3.87 -14.59
N ALA A 73 -1.90 4.14 -15.89
CA ALA A 73 -2.81 3.59 -16.88
C ALA A 73 -2.60 2.07 -17.01
N LEU A 74 -3.70 1.34 -17.18
CA LEU A 74 -3.68 -0.11 -17.40
C LEU A 74 -4.09 -0.38 -18.85
N PRO A 75 -3.12 -0.48 -19.79
CA PRO A 75 -3.42 -0.71 -21.19
C PRO A 75 -4.02 -2.10 -21.43
N GLU A 76 -4.71 -2.27 -22.54
CA GLU A 76 -5.14 -3.60 -23.00
C GLU A 76 -3.93 -4.51 -23.20
N GLY A 77 -4.06 -5.80 -22.83
CA GLY A 77 -2.96 -6.76 -22.91
C GLY A 77 -1.90 -6.64 -21.81
N LEU A 78 -2.08 -5.75 -20.83
CA LEU A 78 -1.21 -5.68 -19.65
C LEU A 78 -1.07 -7.07 -19.00
N ARG A 79 0.18 -7.50 -18.81
CA ARG A 79 0.48 -8.70 -18.01
C ARG A 79 0.25 -8.39 -16.52
N VAL A 80 -0.85 -8.91 -15.99
CA VAL A 80 -1.19 -8.87 -14.57
C VAL A 80 -1.00 -10.26 -13.97
N THR A 81 -0.34 -10.33 -12.83
CA THR A 81 -0.18 -11.56 -12.07
C THR A 81 -0.60 -11.37 -10.61
N ARG A 82 -0.88 -12.48 -9.93
CA ARG A 82 -1.05 -12.57 -8.48
C ARG A 82 -0.08 -13.61 -7.97
N GLU A 83 0.92 -13.18 -7.22
CA GLU A 83 1.98 -14.08 -6.77
C GLU A 83 2.65 -14.85 -7.92
N GLY A 84 2.81 -14.18 -9.08
CA GLY A 84 3.37 -14.73 -10.31
C GLY A 84 2.41 -15.55 -11.18
N ALA A 85 1.24 -15.95 -10.67
CA ALA A 85 0.21 -16.63 -11.47
C ALA A 85 -0.60 -15.63 -12.29
N LEU A 86 -1.00 -15.96 -13.51
CA LEU A 86 -1.75 -15.05 -14.39
C LEU A 86 -3.08 -14.62 -13.76
N ALA A 87 -3.37 -13.32 -13.80
CA ALA A 87 -4.60 -12.71 -13.32
C ALA A 87 -5.11 -11.68 -14.33
N LYS A 88 -6.31 -11.14 -14.11
CA LYS A 88 -6.89 -10.09 -14.95
C LYS A 88 -6.69 -8.73 -14.32
N ALA A 89 -6.59 -7.68 -15.14
CA ALA A 89 -6.58 -6.30 -14.65
C ALA A 89 -7.84 -5.96 -13.83
N ALA A 90 -8.98 -6.55 -14.17
CA ALA A 90 -10.24 -6.42 -13.43
C ALA A 90 -10.20 -7.04 -12.01
N ASP A 91 -9.22 -7.90 -11.72
CA ASP A 91 -9.08 -8.51 -10.39
C ASP A 91 -8.39 -7.57 -9.39
N ILE A 92 -7.77 -6.48 -9.87
CA ILE A 92 -7.11 -5.47 -9.04
C ILE A 92 -8.17 -4.70 -8.27
N LYS A 93 -7.96 -4.54 -6.95
CA LYS A 93 -8.88 -3.89 -6.01
C LYS A 93 -8.13 -2.87 -5.14
N LEU A 94 -8.88 -1.90 -4.61
CA LEU A 94 -8.34 -0.98 -3.61
C LEU A 94 -7.78 -1.78 -2.43
N GLY A 95 -6.61 -1.37 -1.94
CA GLY A 95 -5.90 -2.03 -0.86
C GLY A 95 -4.99 -3.18 -1.30
N HIS A 96 -4.97 -3.60 -2.58
CA HIS A 96 -3.92 -4.52 -3.04
C HIS A 96 -2.55 -3.87 -2.97
N VAL A 97 -1.57 -4.62 -2.46
CA VAL A 97 -0.15 -4.25 -2.61
C VAL A 97 0.32 -4.79 -3.94
N VAL A 98 0.94 -3.94 -4.75
CA VAL A 98 1.40 -4.28 -6.09
C VAL A 98 2.88 -3.98 -6.26
N VAL A 99 3.52 -4.75 -7.13
CA VAL A 99 4.81 -4.46 -7.72
C VAL A 99 4.58 -4.20 -9.20
N ALA A 100 4.72 -2.95 -9.62
CA ALA A 100 4.43 -2.52 -10.98
C ALA A 100 5.68 -1.97 -11.66
N ARG A 101 5.95 -2.42 -12.87
CA ARG A 101 6.89 -1.76 -13.77
C ARG A 101 6.10 -0.80 -14.65
N ALA A 102 6.55 0.43 -14.73
CA ALA A 102 5.91 1.50 -15.47
C ALA A 102 6.85 2.11 -16.51
N GLY A 103 6.26 2.59 -17.59
CA GLY A 103 6.92 3.29 -18.68
C GLY A 103 6.04 4.44 -19.19
N GLY A 104 6.52 5.12 -20.24
CA GLY A 104 5.89 6.35 -20.72
C GLY A 104 6.30 7.52 -19.82
N PHE A 105 7.21 8.36 -20.30
CA PHE A 105 7.68 9.56 -19.61
C PHE A 105 7.75 10.72 -20.61
N GLY A 106 7.46 11.94 -20.16
CA GLY A 106 7.30 13.13 -21.01
C GLY A 106 5.85 13.59 -21.03
N ASP A 107 5.33 13.95 -22.21
CA ASP A 107 3.94 14.41 -22.37
C ASP A 107 2.90 13.27 -22.36
N SER A 108 3.36 12.02 -22.35
CA SER A 108 2.50 10.82 -22.30
C SER A 108 2.12 10.45 -20.87
N ALA A 109 0.94 9.83 -20.71
CA ALA A 109 0.56 9.22 -19.45
C ALA A 109 1.53 8.10 -19.06
N ILE A 110 1.74 7.92 -17.75
CA ILE A 110 2.53 6.81 -17.22
C ILE A 110 1.68 5.54 -17.30
N GLU A 111 2.19 4.51 -17.96
CA GLU A 111 1.49 3.25 -18.20
C GLU A 111 2.18 2.08 -17.50
N ALA A 112 1.38 1.11 -17.05
CA ALA A 112 1.88 -0.16 -16.56
C ALA A 112 2.42 -1.01 -17.72
N LEU A 113 3.62 -1.55 -17.56
CA LEU A 113 4.23 -2.54 -18.46
C LEU A 113 4.08 -3.97 -17.93
N ALA A 114 4.04 -4.11 -16.61
CA ALA A 114 3.75 -5.37 -15.90
C ALA A 114 3.32 -5.05 -14.48
N LEU A 115 2.46 -5.88 -13.90
CA LEU A 115 1.99 -5.71 -12.53
C LEU A 115 1.82 -7.07 -11.85
N ASP A 116 2.38 -7.22 -10.66
CA ASP A 116 2.13 -8.36 -9.78
C ASP A 116 1.43 -7.91 -8.49
N MET A 117 0.32 -8.54 -8.16
CA MET A 117 -0.36 -8.37 -6.87
C MET A 117 0.29 -9.28 -5.83
N ARG A 118 0.80 -8.67 -4.75
CA ARG A 118 1.48 -9.34 -3.66
C ARG A 118 0.59 -9.53 -2.44
N LEU A 119 0.81 -10.67 -1.81
CA LEU A 119 0.26 -11.15 -0.57
C LEU A 119 1.38 -11.22 0.46
N ALA A 120 1.06 -10.81 1.68
CA ALA A 120 1.94 -10.99 2.82
C ALA A 120 1.76 -12.38 3.43
N VAL A 121 0.53 -12.88 3.47
CA VAL A 121 0.18 -14.20 3.98
C VAL A 121 -1.17 -14.64 3.39
N ALA A 122 -1.38 -15.94 3.18
CA ALA A 122 -2.69 -16.51 2.87
C ALA A 122 -2.92 -17.79 3.67
N GLY A 123 -4.02 -17.84 4.41
CA GLY A 123 -4.28 -18.91 5.36
C GLY A 123 -5.59 -18.74 6.10
N ARG A 124 -5.83 -19.61 7.08
CA ARG A 124 -6.99 -19.50 7.97
C ARG A 124 -6.73 -18.43 9.02
N VAL A 125 -7.75 -17.62 9.31
CA VAL A 125 -7.75 -16.71 10.46
C VAL A 125 -7.81 -17.56 11.73
N GLU A 126 -6.80 -17.47 12.57
CA GLU A 126 -6.65 -18.24 13.81
C GLU A 126 -7.33 -17.53 14.97
N ARG A 127 -7.10 -16.22 15.08
CA ARG A 127 -7.63 -15.36 16.15
C ARG A 127 -7.97 -14.00 15.59
N ARG A 128 -8.95 -13.35 16.22
CA ARG A 128 -9.25 -11.94 16.05
C ARG A 128 -9.29 -11.22 17.40
N GLU A 129 -8.71 -10.03 17.41
CA GLU A 129 -8.91 -8.97 18.38
C GLU A 129 -9.51 -7.74 17.68
N ALA A 130 -9.68 -6.61 18.38
CA ALA A 130 -10.34 -5.42 17.84
C ALA A 130 -9.79 -5.01 16.45
N ASP A 131 -8.50 -4.68 16.40
CA ASP A 131 -7.80 -4.17 15.21
C ASP A 131 -6.69 -5.12 14.73
N THR A 132 -6.74 -6.39 15.11
CA THR A 132 -5.69 -7.34 14.75
C THR A 132 -6.26 -8.73 14.52
N ILE A 133 -5.78 -9.40 13.49
CA ILE A 133 -6.05 -10.81 13.22
C ILE A 133 -4.73 -11.57 13.11
N TRP A 134 -4.78 -12.86 13.38
CA TRP A 134 -3.66 -13.78 13.19
C TRP A 134 -3.96 -14.74 12.06
N VAL A 135 -3.05 -14.84 11.10
CA VAL A 135 -3.15 -15.73 9.93
C VAL A 135 -1.80 -16.41 9.78
N LEU A 136 -1.76 -17.74 9.91
CA LEU A 136 -0.51 -18.53 9.95
C LEU A 136 0.50 -18.00 10.99
N GLY A 137 0.05 -17.70 12.21
CA GLY A 137 0.86 -17.08 13.25
C GLY A 137 1.26 -15.63 12.99
N GLN A 138 0.93 -15.05 11.83
CA GLN A 138 1.32 -13.69 11.46
C GLN A 138 0.36 -12.66 12.05
N ARG A 139 0.91 -11.71 12.81
CA ARG A 139 0.15 -10.58 13.36
C ARG A 139 -0.20 -9.58 12.25
N CYS A 140 -1.46 -9.51 11.88
CA CYS A 140 -1.99 -8.62 10.86
C CYS A 140 -2.82 -7.50 11.51
N ILE A 141 -2.28 -6.29 11.55
CA ILE A 141 -2.93 -5.09 12.09
C ILE A 141 -3.85 -4.49 11.02
N ILE A 142 -5.09 -4.24 11.39
CA ILE A 142 -6.11 -3.65 10.53
C ILE A 142 -6.06 -2.13 10.72
N ALA A 143 -5.43 -1.42 9.79
CA ALA A 143 -5.41 0.05 9.84
C ALA A 143 -6.79 0.59 9.43
N GLN A 144 -7.55 1.12 10.39
CA GLN A 144 -8.95 1.55 10.22
C GLN A 144 -9.20 2.48 9.01
N ALA A 145 -8.26 3.35 8.65
CA ALA A 145 -8.40 4.26 7.50
C ALA A 145 -8.36 3.54 6.14
N MET A 146 -7.73 2.37 6.07
CA MET A 146 -7.54 1.57 4.84
C MET A 146 -8.28 0.23 4.89
N ALA A 147 -9.01 -0.03 5.97
CA ALA A 147 -9.70 -1.29 6.17
C ALA A 147 -10.94 -1.37 5.28
N ASP A 148 -10.88 -2.24 4.27
CA ASP A 148 -12.07 -2.64 3.52
C ASP A 148 -13.06 -3.42 4.40
N GLU A 149 -14.29 -3.61 3.92
CA GLU A 149 -15.32 -4.33 4.69
C GLU A 149 -14.89 -5.75 5.07
N GLY A 150 -14.08 -6.40 4.23
CA GLY A 150 -13.51 -7.73 4.50
C GLY A 150 -12.62 -7.72 5.75
N LEU A 151 -11.73 -6.74 5.88
CA LEU A 151 -10.88 -6.56 7.06
C LEU A 151 -11.71 -6.33 8.33
N ARG A 152 -12.74 -5.49 8.26
CA ARG A 152 -13.59 -5.14 9.41
C ARG A 152 -14.35 -6.34 9.96
N HIS A 153 -14.75 -7.28 9.09
CA HIS A 153 -15.58 -8.42 9.46
C HIS A 153 -14.86 -9.76 9.43
N ALA A 154 -13.53 -9.79 9.25
CA ALA A 154 -12.77 -11.04 9.27
C ALA A 154 -13.07 -11.85 10.55
N GLN A 155 -13.41 -13.12 10.41
CA GLN A 155 -13.73 -13.99 11.54
C GLN A 155 -12.74 -15.15 11.67
N PRO A 156 -12.45 -15.63 12.89
CA PRO A 156 -11.74 -16.89 13.07
C PRO A 156 -12.36 -18.01 12.24
N GLY A 157 -11.52 -18.86 11.65
CA GLY A 157 -11.95 -19.94 10.77
C GLY A 157 -12.08 -19.53 9.29
N GLN A 158 -12.22 -18.24 8.97
CA GLN A 158 -12.27 -17.78 7.58
C GLN A 158 -10.92 -18.01 6.88
N VAL A 159 -10.95 -18.40 5.61
CA VAL A 159 -9.73 -18.57 4.80
C VAL A 159 -9.54 -17.34 3.92
N VAL A 160 -8.42 -16.65 4.11
CA VAL A 160 -8.17 -15.32 3.53
C VAL A 160 -6.76 -15.20 2.98
N ALA A 161 -6.63 -14.34 1.98
CA ALA A 161 -5.36 -13.81 1.49
C ALA A 161 -5.23 -12.35 1.94
N VAL A 162 -4.12 -12.03 2.58
CA VAL A 162 -3.84 -10.72 3.16
C VAL A 162 -2.89 -9.96 2.23
N SER A 163 -3.36 -8.85 1.66
CA SER A 163 -2.47 -7.81 1.14
C SER A 163 -2.13 -6.84 2.26
N GLY A 164 -0.87 -6.46 2.35
CA GLY A 164 -0.37 -5.55 3.37
C GLY A 164 1.14 -5.41 3.30
N LEU A 165 1.64 -4.41 4.01
CA LEU A 165 3.07 -4.13 4.09
C LEU A 165 3.60 -4.49 5.48
N ARG A 166 4.74 -5.16 5.51
CA ARG A 166 5.36 -5.62 6.75
C ARG A 166 6.22 -4.51 7.37
N ARG A 167 6.05 -4.31 8.67
CA ARG A 167 6.88 -3.44 9.50
C ARG A 167 8.16 -4.16 9.94
N ALA A 168 9.13 -3.39 10.40
CA ALA A 168 10.39 -3.92 10.95
C ALA A 168 10.19 -4.81 12.20
N ASP A 169 9.08 -4.61 12.94
CA ASP A 169 8.69 -5.45 14.09
C ASP A 169 7.98 -6.76 13.68
N GLY A 170 7.90 -7.04 12.38
CA GLY A 170 7.26 -8.23 11.81
C GLY A 170 5.75 -8.12 11.65
N ALA A 171 5.08 -7.09 12.18
CA ALA A 171 3.65 -6.91 11.97
C ALA A 171 3.33 -6.62 10.50
N ILE A 172 2.23 -7.18 10.00
CA ILE A 172 1.68 -6.84 8.69
C ILE A 172 0.63 -5.76 8.92
N ILE A 173 0.82 -4.56 8.35
CA ILE A 173 -0.28 -3.60 8.25
C ILE A 173 -1.13 -4.01 7.05
N ALA A 174 -2.26 -4.65 7.34
CA ALA A 174 -3.16 -5.19 6.34
C ALA A 174 -3.95 -4.05 5.67
N SER A 175 -3.97 -4.07 4.35
CA SER A 175 -4.68 -3.10 3.50
C SER A 175 -5.87 -3.71 2.77
N ARG A 176 -5.93 -5.05 2.67
CA ARG A 176 -7.07 -5.77 2.08
C ARG A 176 -7.10 -7.25 2.48
N LEU A 177 -8.30 -7.82 2.62
CA LEU A 177 -8.53 -9.26 2.59
C LEU A 177 -9.29 -9.68 1.33
N ASP A 178 -8.82 -10.76 0.71
CA ASP A 178 -9.61 -11.50 -0.28
C ASP A 178 -9.91 -12.91 0.22
N PRO A 179 -11.01 -13.54 -0.23
CA PRO A 179 -11.19 -14.98 -0.08
C PRO A 179 -9.99 -15.74 -0.65
N TRP A 180 -9.61 -16.84 -0.02
CA TRP A 180 -8.54 -17.71 -0.49
C TRP A 180 -8.99 -19.16 -0.55
N ALA A 181 -8.55 -19.85 -1.59
CA ALA A 181 -8.84 -21.26 -1.85
C ALA A 181 -7.80 -22.13 -1.12
N PRO A 182 -8.20 -22.96 -0.13
CA PRO A 182 -7.27 -23.86 0.57
C PRO A 182 -6.43 -24.75 -0.35
N GLU A 183 -7.02 -25.19 -1.47
CA GLU A 183 -6.38 -26.03 -2.49
C GLU A 183 -5.24 -25.32 -3.25
N ALA A 184 -5.17 -23.99 -3.20
CA ALA A 184 -4.04 -23.23 -3.75
C ALA A 184 -2.79 -23.28 -2.84
N GLY A 185 -2.89 -23.95 -1.69
CA GLY A 185 -1.87 -23.97 -0.65
C GLY A 185 -1.88 -22.69 0.19
N TRP A 186 -1.43 -22.82 1.43
CA TRP A 186 -1.12 -21.68 2.28
C TRP A 186 0.11 -20.95 1.77
N LEU A 187 0.17 -19.65 2.03
CA LEU A 187 1.25 -18.79 1.56
C LEU A 187 1.80 -18.01 2.74
N LEU A 188 3.13 -18.05 2.89
CA LEU A 188 3.84 -17.28 3.89
C LEU A 188 5.00 -16.53 3.23
N ARG A 189 5.01 -15.21 3.38
CA ARG A 189 6.11 -14.35 2.92
C ARG A 189 6.85 -13.78 4.12
N GLY A 190 8.17 -13.89 4.12
CA GLY A 190 9.01 -13.29 5.16
C GLY A 190 10.48 -13.63 5.02
N LYS A 191 11.30 -13.04 5.89
CA LYS A 191 12.73 -13.30 5.95
C LYS A 191 13.01 -14.69 6.53
N LEU A 192 13.97 -15.42 5.94
CA LEU A 192 14.52 -16.63 6.55
C LEU A 192 15.37 -16.28 7.76
N GLU A 193 15.01 -16.85 8.90
CA GLU A 193 15.70 -16.70 10.16
C GLU A 193 16.51 -17.96 10.49
N PRO A 194 17.55 -17.86 11.35
CA PRO A 194 18.26 -19.04 11.83
C PRO A 194 17.30 -20.05 12.47
N GLY A 195 17.50 -21.33 12.22
CA GLY A 195 16.62 -22.40 12.72
C GLY A 195 15.45 -22.74 11.81
N GLY A 196 15.40 -22.21 10.58
CA GLY A 196 14.43 -22.61 9.56
C GLY A 196 13.04 -22.01 9.75
N THR A 197 12.95 -20.84 10.38
CA THR A 197 11.69 -20.09 10.51
C THR A 197 11.59 -19.01 9.44
N ILE A 198 10.38 -18.78 8.94
CA ILE A 198 10.04 -17.64 8.09
C ILE A 198 9.08 -16.75 8.87
N ALA A 199 9.49 -15.52 9.16
CA ALA A 199 8.71 -14.59 9.98
C ALA A 199 8.18 -15.24 11.29
N GLY A 200 9.06 -15.92 12.01
CA GLY A 200 8.75 -16.62 13.27
C GLY A 200 7.95 -17.93 13.14
N VAL A 201 7.57 -18.37 11.94
CA VAL A 201 6.85 -19.63 11.71
C VAL A 201 7.84 -20.71 11.29
N PRO A 202 7.92 -21.86 11.97
CA PRO A 202 8.73 -22.98 11.51
C PRO A 202 8.29 -23.44 10.12
N VAL A 203 9.27 -23.60 9.22
CA VAL A 203 9.02 -24.08 7.87
C VAL A 203 9.79 -25.38 7.64
N GLY A 204 9.06 -26.48 7.53
CA GLY A 204 9.60 -27.74 7.04
C GLY A 204 9.65 -27.74 5.51
N LEU A 205 10.55 -28.53 4.93
CA LEU A 205 10.61 -28.71 3.47
C LEU A 205 10.01 -30.07 3.11
N ALA A 206 9.16 -30.09 2.09
CA ALA A 206 8.65 -31.34 1.53
C ALA A 206 9.81 -32.19 0.96
N PRO A 207 9.66 -33.54 0.91
CA PRO A 207 10.68 -34.39 0.30
C PRO A 207 11.07 -33.94 -1.11
N GLY A 208 12.38 -33.78 -1.34
CA GLY A 208 12.92 -33.32 -2.63
C GLY A 208 12.91 -31.80 -2.84
N LEU A 209 12.47 -31.03 -1.84
CA LEU A 209 12.64 -29.57 -1.83
C LEU A 209 13.88 -29.20 -1.01
N ASP A 210 14.84 -28.55 -1.66
CA ASP A 210 16.05 -28.05 -1.01
C ASP A 210 15.94 -26.55 -0.73
N LEU A 211 16.54 -26.12 0.38
CA LEU A 211 16.74 -24.71 0.67
C LEU A 211 17.89 -24.19 -0.20
N PRO A 212 17.73 -23.09 -0.96
CA PRO A 212 18.84 -22.50 -1.70
C PRO A 212 19.98 -22.09 -0.76
N ASP A 213 21.23 -22.32 -1.17
CA ASP A 213 22.44 -22.04 -0.36
C ASP A 213 22.52 -20.59 0.13
N ASP A 214 21.97 -19.66 -0.66
CA ASP A 214 21.98 -18.23 -0.39
C ASP A 214 20.70 -17.72 0.26
N ALA A 215 19.77 -18.59 0.67
CA ALA A 215 18.46 -18.19 1.20
C ALA A 215 18.53 -17.54 2.59
N GLN A 216 19.59 -17.79 3.36
CA GLN A 216 19.70 -17.30 4.74
C GLN A 216 19.63 -15.78 4.81
N GLY A 217 18.70 -15.27 5.62
CA GLY A 217 18.48 -13.84 5.78
C GLY A 217 17.83 -13.15 4.58
N LYS A 218 17.45 -13.88 3.52
CA LYS A 218 16.70 -13.33 2.39
C LYS A 218 15.21 -13.42 2.62
N GLU A 219 14.46 -12.60 1.90
CA GLU A 219 13.01 -12.69 1.85
C GLU A 219 12.63 -13.92 1.00
N LEU A 220 11.69 -14.72 1.51
CA LEU A 220 11.19 -15.92 0.88
C LEU A 220 9.67 -15.83 0.72
N LEU A 221 9.17 -16.58 -0.26
CA LEU A 221 7.79 -16.97 -0.40
C LEU A 221 7.70 -18.49 -0.28
N ALA A 222 7.14 -18.98 0.81
CA ALA A 222 6.81 -20.38 1.00
C ALA A 222 5.35 -20.63 0.67
N LYS A 223 5.08 -21.70 -0.08
CA LYS A 223 3.73 -22.22 -0.32
C LYS A 223 3.64 -23.69 0.05
N GLY A 224 2.54 -24.11 0.65
CA GLY A 224 2.31 -25.52 0.97
C GLY A 224 1.20 -25.72 1.99
N SER A 225 1.32 -26.74 2.83
CA SER A 225 0.27 -27.19 3.75
C SER A 225 0.68 -26.99 5.21
N MET A 226 -0.30 -26.79 6.09
CA MET A 226 -0.05 -26.60 7.53
C MET A 226 0.00 -27.96 8.22
N THR A 227 1.01 -28.16 9.06
CA THR A 227 1.20 -29.36 9.89
C THR A 227 1.24 -28.98 11.37
N SER A 228 1.32 -29.96 12.26
CA SER A 228 1.53 -29.71 13.70
C SER A 228 2.86 -29.01 14.01
N GLY A 229 3.85 -29.16 13.12
CA GLY A 229 5.18 -28.57 13.27
C GLY A 229 5.37 -27.21 12.59
N GLY A 230 4.32 -26.65 11.98
CA GLY A 230 4.41 -25.43 11.17
C GLY A 230 4.05 -25.65 9.70
N LEU A 231 4.50 -24.74 8.84
CA LEU A 231 4.22 -24.84 7.40
C LEU A 231 5.15 -25.87 6.76
N LEU A 232 4.61 -26.90 6.12
CA LEU A 232 5.35 -27.75 5.21
C LEU A 232 5.38 -27.09 3.84
N ALA A 233 6.51 -26.52 3.46
CA ALA A 233 6.69 -25.90 2.16
C ALA A 233 6.81 -26.98 1.07
N GLU A 234 5.91 -26.89 0.10
CA GLU A 234 5.90 -27.69 -1.13
C GLU A 234 6.52 -26.88 -2.28
N THR A 235 6.54 -25.55 -2.14
CA THR A 235 7.26 -24.63 -3.01
C THR A 235 7.94 -23.56 -2.17
N LEU A 236 9.18 -23.26 -2.53
CA LEU A 236 9.94 -22.19 -1.90
C LEU A 236 10.57 -21.32 -2.98
N ARG A 237 10.40 -20.01 -2.86
CA ARG A 237 11.00 -19.02 -3.77
C ARG A 237 11.73 -17.95 -2.99
N VAL A 238 13.02 -17.76 -3.29
CA VAL A 238 13.76 -16.58 -2.84
C VAL A 238 13.25 -15.36 -3.61
N GLU A 239 12.80 -14.36 -2.87
CA GLU A 239 12.39 -13.09 -3.44
C GLU A 239 13.62 -12.25 -3.74
N PRO A 240 13.76 -11.74 -4.98
CA PRO A 240 14.87 -10.87 -5.30
C PRO A 240 14.76 -9.58 -4.48
N ALA A 241 15.88 -9.09 -3.96
CA ALA A 241 15.95 -7.79 -3.29
C ALA A 241 15.45 -6.67 -4.20
N ASN A 242 15.72 -6.79 -5.51
CA ASN A 242 15.17 -5.96 -6.57
C ASN A 242 14.22 -6.76 -7.48
N PRO A 243 12.88 -6.63 -7.33
CA PRO A 243 11.92 -7.36 -8.15
C PRO A 243 11.80 -6.84 -9.58
N PHE A 244 12.45 -5.73 -9.89
CA PHE A 244 12.43 -5.14 -11.23
C PHE A 244 13.64 -5.55 -12.09
N GLY A 245 14.67 -6.13 -11.47
CA GLY A 245 15.96 -6.39 -12.13
C GLY A 245 16.56 -5.11 -12.72
N GLY A 246 17.29 -5.23 -13.84
CA GLY A 246 17.87 -4.08 -14.56
C GLY A 246 16.88 -3.28 -15.42
N ASN A 247 15.57 -3.53 -15.30
CA ASN A 247 14.56 -2.96 -16.21
C ASN A 247 14.06 -1.57 -15.79
N VAL A 248 14.46 -1.10 -14.60
CA VAL A 248 14.04 0.20 -14.05
C VAL A 248 15.27 0.94 -13.53
N GLY A 249 15.32 2.25 -13.75
CA GLY A 249 16.40 3.10 -13.22
C GLY A 249 16.05 3.77 -11.90
N ARG A 250 14.75 3.81 -11.57
CA ARG A 250 14.20 4.43 -10.36
C ARG A 250 13.06 3.63 -9.80
N VAL A 251 12.89 3.70 -8.49
CA VAL A 251 11.77 3.09 -7.78
C VAL A 251 11.09 4.09 -6.85
N LEU A 252 9.78 3.93 -6.68
CA LEU A 252 8.99 4.51 -5.60
C LEU A 252 8.45 3.38 -4.74
N VAL A 253 8.86 3.37 -3.47
CA VAL A 253 8.61 2.25 -2.57
C VAL A 253 7.86 2.74 -1.36
N GLU A 254 6.67 2.17 -1.16
CA GLU A 254 5.90 2.33 0.06
C GLU A 254 6.36 1.33 1.12
N THR A 255 6.59 1.83 2.32
CA THR A 255 7.13 1.02 3.42
C THR A 255 6.84 1.66 4.78
N TYR A 256 7.34 1.01 5.84
CA TYR A 256 7.35 1.55 7.19
C TYR A 256 8.77 1.74 7.69
N LEU A 257 9.00 2.82 8.41
CA LEU A 257 10.29 3.11 9.03
C LEU A 257 10.58 2.15 10.20
N ASP A 258 11.84 1.77 10.37
CA ASP A 258 12.30 0.92 11.48
C ASP A 258 12.21 1.65 12.84
N GLY A 259 12.60 0.97 13.92
CA GLY A 259 12.61 1.56 15.28
C GLY A 259 13.53 2.77 15.43
N ALA A 260 14.50 2.95 14.53
CA ALA A 260 15.38 4.11 14.45
C ALA A 260 14.91 5.15 13.41
N GLY A 261 13.71 4.98 12.85
CA GLY A 261 13.14 5.91 11.89
C GLY A 261 13.70 5.78 10.48
N ARG A 262 14.31 4.65 10.09
CA ARG A 262 14.97 4.48 8.78
C ARG A 262 14.16 3.59 7.84
N ALA A 263 14.14 3.93 6.55
CA ALA A 263 13.55 3.07 5.53
C ALA A 263 14.49 1.89 5.16
N PRO A 264 13.94 0.75 4.67
CA PRO A 264 14.73 -0.32 4.10
C PRO A 264 15.56 0.14 2.89
N THR A 265 16.78 -0.39 2.75
CA THR A 265 17.74 -0.01 1.70
C THR A 265 17.88 -1.04 0.58
N ALA A 266 17.06 -2.11 0.58
CA ALA A 266 17.17 -3.25 -0.32
C ALA A 266 17.07 -2.90 -1.82
N LEU A 267 16.46 -1.75 -2.15
CA LEU A 267 16.28 -1.25 -3.51
C LEU A 267 17.17 -0.05 -3.85
N GLY A 268 18.19 0.20 -3.03
CA GLY A 268 19.10 1.33 -3.13
C GLY A 268 19.02 2.25 -1.91
N ALA A 269 19.97 3.19 -1.82
CA ALA A 269 19.98 4.18 -0.75
C ALA A 269 18.75 5.10 -0.89
N PRO A 270 17.88 5.19 0.13
CA PRO A 270 16.71 6.06 0.08
C PRO A 270 17.17 7.52 -0.04
N THR A 271 16.58 8.28 -0.96
CA THR A 271 16.99 9.68 -1.17
C THR A 271 16.70 10.56 0.04
N THR A 272 15.63 10.29 0.80
CA THR A 272 15.31 10.94 2.07
C THR A 272 14.22 10.13 2.78
N ALA A 273 14.56 9.32 3.78
CA ALA A 273 13.55 8.65 4.60
C ALA A 273 14.04 8.43 6.02
N MET A 274 14.07 9.55 6.77
CA MET A 274 14.11 9.56 8.23
C MET A 274 12.79 10.11 8.77
N GLY A 275 12.29 9.55 9.86
CA GLY A 275 11.03 9.97 10.47
C GLY A 275 10.72 9.21 11.75
N GLU A 276 9.49 9.31 12.23
CA GLU A 276 9.06 8.58 13.43
C GLU A 276 9.07 7.06 13.20
N ALA A 277 9.41 6.31 14.26
CA ALA A 277 9.41 4.86 14.20
C ALA A 277 8.04 4.32 13.76
N ASN A 278 8.05 3.38 12.81
CA ASN A 278 6.83 2.80 12.22
C ASN A 278 5.94 3.78 11.44
N ALA A 279 6.42 4.98 11.10
CA ALA A 279 5.68 5.84 10.18
C ALA A 279 5.63 5.19 8.79
N ARG A 280 4.47 5.28 8.14
CA ARG A 280 4.30 4.91 6.73
C ARG A 280 4.95 5.98 5.88
N VAL A 281 5.81 5.58 4.95
CA VAL A 281 6.49 6.49 4.02
C VAL A 281 6.48 5.94 2.61
N VAL A 282 6.59 6.84 1.64
CA VAL A 282 6.99 6.51 0.27
C VAL A 282 8.36 7.13 0.05
N TYR A 283 9.36 6.33 -0.28
CA TYR A 283 10.69 6.83 -0.62
C TYR A 283 11.03 6.56 -2.08
N ALA A 284 11.85 7.43 -2.65
CA ALA A 284 12.45 7.23 -3.97
C ALA A 284 13.86 6.67 -3.80
N ALA A 285 14.25 5.78 -4.72
CA ALA A 285 15.63 5.31 -4.81
C ALA A 285 16.02 5.09 -6.28
N ARG A 286 17.33 5.15 -6.55
CA ARG A 286 17.90 4.66 -7.80
C ARG A 286 18.27 3.21 -7.64
N VAL A 287 17.94 2.42 -8.65
CA VAL A 287 18.33 1.03 -8.73
C VAL A 287 19.71 0.97 -9.38
N THR A 288 20.66 0.39 -8.66
CA THR A 288 22.04 0.14 -9.13
C THR A 288 22.17 -1.24 -9.72
#